data_AF-A0AAW0X054-F1
#
_entry.id   AF-A0AAW0X054-F1
#
_cell.length_a   1.000
_cell.length_b   1.000
_cell.length_c   1.000
_cell.angle_alpha   90.00
_cell.angle_beta   90.00
_cell.angle_gamma   90.00
#
_symmetry.space_group_name_H-M   'P 1'
#
loop_
_entity.id
_entity.type
_entity.pdbx_description
1 polymer ?
#
loop_
_entity_poly.entity_id
_entity_poly.type
_entity_poly.pdbx_seq_one_letter_code
_entity_poly.pdbx_strand_id
1 'polypeptide(L)'
;MIADVLNLGKNVCLCRHFHQMDKAAILRKDNRQKFYIDVWPVDFFNPDESNIFGTTSLFLMQLATILNMVSSWRKRTMLRVFLCVSSRDADPEAQKKQVKHMLHELRINATIVPVPWDHVVTNIAQGQSDSQSEAEADTDYLSHLNNGYINGVNGLVSGQSVDTAVTFLYLPRPPPTPAHYARYLELLTQITNGLRPTVMVHGISAVTTTNL
;
A
#
# COMPACT_ATOMS: atom_id res chain seq x y z
N MET A 1 1.07 -11.61 -17.18
CA MET A 1 2.37 -11.12 -16.66
C MET A 1 2.43 -11.11 -15.13
N ILE A 2 1.60 -10.33 -14.40
CA ILE A 2 1.69 -10.29 -12.92
C ILE A 2 1.47 -11.68 -12.31
N ALA A 3 0.36 -12.34 -12.67
CA ALA A 3 0.04 -13.69 -12.21
C ALA A 3 1.17 -14.69 -12.53
N ASP A 4 1.73 -14.64 -13.75
CA ASP A 4 2.83 -15.53 -14.16
C ASP A 4 4.07 -15.34 -13.29
N VAL A 5 4.47 -14.09 -13.01
CA VAL A 5 5.65 -13.79 -12.17
C VAL A 5 5.45 -14.31 -10.74
N LEU A 6 4.23 -14.18 -10.19
CA LEU A 6 3.90 -14.72 -8.88
C LEU A 6 3.87 -16.25 -8.86
N ASN A 7 3.36 -16.88 -9.92
CA ASN A 7 3.37 -18.34 -10.09
C ASN A 7 4.79 -18.90 -10.21
N LEU A 8 5.73 -18.11 -10.73
CA LEU A 8 7.17 -18.42 -10.76
C LEU A 8 7.88 -18.14 -9.43
N GLY A 9 7.15 -17.78 -8.37
CA GLY A 9 7.69 -17.52 -7.04
C GLY A 9 8.57 -16.27 -6.98
N LYS A 10 8.32 -15.28 -7.82
CA LYS A 10 9.11 -14.04 -7.87
C LYS A 10 8.33 -12.85 -7.29
N ASN A 11 9.06 -11.96 -6.64
CA ASN A 11 8.55 -10.68 -6.18
C ASN A 11 8.21 -9.78 -7.38
N VAL A 12 7.19 -8.93 -7.24
CA VAL A 12 6.73 -8.01 -8.30
C VAL A 12 6.77 -6.58 -7.79
N CYS A 13 7.24 -5.66 -8.64
CA CYS A 13 7.13 -4.23 -8.45
C CYS A 13 6.58 -3.59 -9.73
N LEU A 14 5.50 -2.82 -9.61
CA LEU A 14 4.90 -2.06 -10.71
C LEU A 14 5.12 -0.58 -10.47
N CYS A 15 5.89 0.06 -11.35
CA CYS A 15 6.21 1.48 -11.27
C CYS A 15 5.24 2.31 -12.11
N ARG A 16 4.58 3.29 -11.50
CA ARG A 16 3.61 4.17 -12.13
C ARG A 16 3.93 5.64 -11.89
N HIS A 17 3.63 6.50 -12.87
CA HIS A 17 3.82 7.96 -12.82
C HIS A 17 5.26 8.45 -12.59
N PHE A 18 6.28 7.62 -12.81
CA PHE A 18 7.68 8.03 -12.63
C PHE A 18 8.16 9.09 -13.63
N HIS A 19 7.44 9.32 -14.73
CA HIS A 19 7.68 10.45 -15.63
C HIS A 19 7.45 11.81 -14.95
N GLN A 20 6.72 11.85 -13.83
CA GLN A 20 6.47 13.05 -13.03
C GLN A 20 7.53 13.28 -11.95
N MET A 21 8.49 12.36 -11.79
CA MET A 21 9.51 12.47 -10.75
C MET A 21 10.56 13.52 -11.12
N ASP A 22 10.57 14.65 -10.42
CA ASP A 22 11.66 15.62 -10.50
C ASP A 22 12.77 15.30 -9.47
N LYS A 23 13.69 14.41 -9.88
CA LYS A 23 14.87 14.08 -9.07
C LYS A 23 15.75 15.31 -8.80
N ALA A 24 15.82 16.27 -9.71
CA ALA A 24 16.64 17.44 -9.52
C ALA A 24 16.09 18.31 -8.39
N ALA A 25 14.78 18.53 -8.33
CA ALA A 25 14.13 19.23 -7.22
C ALA A 25 14.27 18.48 -5.89
N ILE A 26 14.09 17.16 -5.89
CA ILE A 26 14.22 16.29 -4.70
C ILE A 26 15.67 16.23 -4.20
N LEU A 27 16.67 16.42 -5.08
CA LEU A 27 18.11 16.28 -4.78
C LEU A 27 18.95 17.59 -4.86
N ARG A 28 18.35 18.75 -5.17
CA ARG A 28 18.94 20.11 -5.02
C ARG A 28 19.27 20.54 -3.57
N LYS A 29 20.55 20.79 -3.24
CA LYS A 29 21.01 21.09 -1.87
C LYS A 29 20.36 22.30 -1.20
N ASP A 30 20.01 23.32 -1.96
CA ASP A 30 19.44 24.57 -1.42
C ASP A 30 17.93 24.48 -1.17
N ASN A 31 17.29 23.38 -1.58
CA ASN A 31 15.87 23.17 -1.34
C ASN A 31 15.63 22.80 0.13
N ARG A 32 14.95 23.69 0.87
CA ARG A 32 14.56 23.46 2.26
C ARG A 32 13.27 22.64 2.39
N GLN A 33 12.57 22.37 1.30
CA GLN A 33 11.39 21.50 1.30
C GLN A 33 11.80 20.08 1.70
N LYS A 34 11.08 19.51 2.67
CA LYS A 34 11.20 18.11 3.03
C LYS A 34 10.31 17.30 2.11
N PHE A 35 10.86 16.20 1.59
CA PHE A 35 10.11 15.22 0.83
C PHE A 35 9.85 13.99 1.68
N TYR A 36 8.83 13.22 1.32
CA TYR A 36 8.50 11.97 2.01
C TYR A 36 8.66 10.75 1.10
N ILE A 37 8.98 9.63 1.73
CA ILE A 37 8.77 8.29 1.17
C ILE A 37 7.64 7.69 1.98
N ASP A 38 6.51 7.45 1.33
CA ASP A 38 5.30 6.99 2.00
C ASP A 38 5.10 5.50 1.76
N VAL A 39 4.74 4.77 2.80
CA VAL A 39 4.50 3.33 2.73
C VAL A 39 3.10 3.02 3.24
N TRP A 40 2.31 2.38 2.38
CA TRP A 40 0.95 1.91 2.67
C TRP A 40 0.93 0.38 2.67
N PRO A 41 1.28 -0.26 3.80
CA PRO A 41 1.33 -1.72 3.95
C PRO A 41 -0.08 -2.30 4.19
N VAL A 42 -1.03 -1.97 3.33
CA VAL A 42 -2.44 -2.34 3.45
C VAL A 42 -2.93 -2.92 2.13
N ASP A 43 -3.50 -4.13 2.15
CA ASP A 43 -4.19 -4.69 0.99
C ASP A 43 -5.57 -4.04 0.87
N PHE A 44 -5.67 -2.98 0.07
CA PHE A 44 -6.93 -2.28 -0.16
C PHE A 44 -7.97 -3.12 -0.93
N PHE A 45 -7.61 -4.26 -1.51
CA PHE A 45 -8.62 -5.11 -2.16
C PHE A 45 -9.22 -6.12 -1.18
N ASN A 46 -8.52 -6.41 -0.07
CA ASN A 46 -8.98 -7.28 1.00
C ASN A 46 -8.75 -6.60 2.37
N PRO A 47 -9.51 -5.53 2.70
CA PRO A 47 -9.27 -4.74 3.90
C PRO A 47 -9.40 -5.54 5.20
N ASP A 48 -10.28 -6.56 5.23
CA ASP A 48 -10.49 -7.41 6.40
C ASP A 48 -9.34 -8.41 6.64
N GLU A 49 -8.64 -8.82 5.58
CA GLU A 49 -7.50 -9.76 5.65
C GLU A 49 -6.14 -9.06 5.65
N SER A 50 -6.13 -7.73 5.52
CA SER A 50 -4.91 -6.94 5.38
C SER A 50 -4.04 -7.06 6.63
N ASN A 51 -2.88 -7.71 6.48
CA ASN A 51 -1.92 -7.90 7.56
C ASN A 51 -0.65 -7.05 7.36
N ILE A 52 -0.45 -6.06 8.24
CA ILE A 52 0.76 -5.21 8.24
C ILE A 52 2.05 -5.99 8.55
N PHE A 53 1.94 -7.15 9.20
CA PHE A 53 3.05 -8.06 9.49
C PHE A 53 3.22 -9.15 8.41
N GLY A 54 2.39 -9.13 7.37
CA GLY A 54 2.44 -10.10 6.28
C GLY A 54 3.67 -9.93 5.38
N THR A 55 4.04 -10.98 4.66
CA THR A 55 5.23 -11.02 3.78
C THR A 55 5.32 -9.84 2.82
N THR A 56 4.23 -9.51 2.11
CA THR A 56 4.21 -8.38 1.18
C THR A 56 4.42 -7.06 1.90
N SER A 57 3.80 -6.85 3.05
CA SER A 57 3.93 -5.63 3.86
C SER A 57 5.37 -5.44 4.35
N LEU A 58 6.00 -6.50 4.85
CA LEU A 58 7.41 -6.51 5.25
C LEU A 58 8.33 -6.17 4.08
N PHE A 59 8.14 -6.85 2.93
CA PHE A 59 8.95 -6.63 1.74
C PHE A 59 8.79 -5.19 1.19
N LEU A 60 7.56 -4.67 1.17
CA LEU A 60 7.24 -3.29 0.80
C LEU A 60 8.01 -2.28 1.68
N MET A 61 7.94 -2.45 3.02
CA MET A 61 8.66 -1.58 3.97
C MET A 61 10.17 -1.66 3.79
N GLN A 62 10.72 -2.85 3.52
CA GLN A 62 12.15 -3.03 3.25
C GLN A 62 12.60 -2.30 1.98
N LEU A 63 11.85 -2.39 0.87
CA LEU A 63 12.18 -1.66 -0.36
C LEU A 63 12.18 -0.14 -0.16
N ALA A 64 11.16 0.38 0.53
CA ALA A 64 11.09 1.81 0.85
C ALA A 64 12.26 2.25 1.75
N THR A 65 12.68 1.38 2.67
CA THR A 65 13.84 1.61 3.54
C THR A 65 15.14 1.64 2.75
N ILE A 66 15.34 0.71 1.81
CA ILE A 66 16.53 0.69 0.94
C ILE A 66 16.65 2.02 0.19
N LEU A 67 15.55 2.54 -0.36
CA LEU A 67 15.54 3.86 -0.99
C LEU A 67 15.93 4.95 0.01
N ASN A 68 15.38 4.94 1.23
CA ASN A 68 15.71 5.91 2.27
C ASN A 68 17.15 5.76 2.81
N MET A 69 17.84 4.63 2.57
CA MET A 69 19.26 4.44 2.92
C MET A 69 20.21 5.03 1.88
N VAL A 70 19.77 5.24 0.63
CA VAL A 70 20.61 5.84 -0.42
C VAL A 70 21.03 7.25 -0.01
N SER A 71 22.34 7.54 -0.07
CA SER A 71 22.93 8.76 0.49
C SER A 71 22.31 10.07 -0.02
N SER A 72 21.88 10.10 -1.28
CA SER A 72 21.19 11.24 -1.91
C SER A 72 19.77 11.44 -1.37
N TRP A 73 19.09 10.35 -1.00
CA TRP A 73 17.69 10.35 -0.51
C TRP A 73 17.62 10.52 1.00
N ARG A 74 18.48 9.85 1.76
CA ARG A 74 18.45 9.79 3.23
C ARG A 74 18.43 11.17 3.90
N LYS A 75 19.20 12.12 3.36
CA LYS A 75 19.33 13.48 3.93
C LYS A 75 18.15 14.39 3.60
N ARG A 76 17.26 13.96 2.72
CA ARG A 76 16.29 14.78 2.00
C ARG A 76 14.87 14.28 2.14
N THR A 77 14.75 13.00 2.50
CA THR A 77 13.48 12.32 2.63
C THR A 77 13.32 11.77 4.03
N MET A 78 12.07 11.76 4.49
CA MET A 78 11.66 11.07 5.70
C MET A 78 10.75 9.91 5.33
N LEU A 79 11.02 8.72 5.87
CA LEU A 79 10.20 7.54 5.66
C LEU A 79 8.98 7.58 6.61
N ARG A 80 7.78 7.43 6.04
CA ARG A 80 6.51 7.35 6.78
C ARG A 80 5.82 6.02 6.48
N VAL A 81 5.38 5.33 7.54
CA VAL A 81 4.58 4.11 7.43
C VAL A 81 3.18 4.43 7.93
N PHE A 82 2.19 4.27 7.07
CA PHE A 82 0.79 4.55 7.40
C PHE A 82 0.15 3.32 8.03
N LEU A 83 -0.51 3.53 9.17
CA LEU A 83 -1.26 2.53 9.90
C LEU A 83 -2.74 2.89 9.80
N CYS A 84 -3.51 2.16 8.98
CA CYS A 84 -4.95 2.35 8.94
C CYS A 84 -5.56 1.84 10.24
N VAL A 85 -6.30 2.70 10.93
CA VAL A 85 -6.96 2.40 12.22
C VAL A 85 -8.46 2.48 12.06
N SER A 86 -9.16 1.47 12.56
CA SER A 86 -10.61 1.32 12.55
C SER A 86 -11.17 1.51 13.95
N SER A 87 -12.38 2.03 14.05
CA SER A 87 -13.17 2.06 15.29
C SER A 87 -13.42 0.66 15.87
N ARG A 88 -13.25 -0.39 15.06
CA ARG A 88 -13.38 -1.79 15.46
C ARG A 88 -12.13 -2.35 16.14
N ASP A 89 -10.99 -1.66 16.01
CA ASP A 89 -9.74 -2.12 16.61
C ASP A 89 -9.81 -2.00 18.13
N ALA A 90 -9.62 -3.13 18.82
CA ALA A 90 -9.74 -3.19 20.28
C ALA A 90 -8.73 -2.27 21.01
N ASP A 91 -7.52 -2.11 20.45
CA ASP A 91 -6.48 -1.23 20.98
C ASP A 91 -5.53 -0.72 19.85
N PRO A 92 -5.84 0.43 19.23
CA PRO A 92 -5.00 1.05 18.21
C PRO A 92 -3.58 1.43 18.68
N GLU A 93 -3.40 1.77 19.96
CA GLU A 93 -2.08 2.14 20.49
C GLU A 93 -1.21 0.90 20.74
N ALA A 94 -1.79 -0.23 21.16
CA ALA A 94 -1.07 -1.50 21.19
C ALA A 94 -0.60 -1.92 19.80
N GLN A 95 -1.46 -1.82 18.79
CA GLN A 95 -1.10 -2.14 17.40
C GLN A 95 0.05 -1.24 16.90
N LYS A 96 -0.04 0.07 17.14
CA LYS A 96 1.04 1.02 16.83
C LYS A 96 2.35 0.69 17.55
N LYS A 97 2.29 0.24 18.81
CA LYS A 97 3.46 -0.23 19.56
C LYS A 97 4.08 -1.48 18.95
N GLN A 98 3.26 -2.44 18.50
CA GLN A 98 3.73 -3.64 17.80
C GLN A 98 4.41 -3.28 16.47
N VAL A 99 3.81 -2.40 15.67
CA VAL A 99 4.41 -1.91 14.42
C VAL A 99 5.73 -1.19 14.70
N LYS A 100 5.79 -0.36 15.75
CA LYS A 100 7.04 0.32 16.16
C LYS A 100 8.14 -0.68 16.54
N HIS A 101 7.78 -1.73 17.28
CA HIS A 101 8.74 -2.78 17.64
C HIS A 101 9.23 -3.53 16.39
N MET A 102 8.34 -3.93 15.49
CA MET A 102 8.71 -4.57 14.23
C MET A 102 9.65 -3.69 13.39
N LEU A 103 9.36 -2.40 13.22
CA LEU A 103 10.24 -1.48 12.49
C LEU A 103 11.63 -1.38 13.13
N HIS A 104 11.70 -1.40 14.47
CA HIS A 104 12.97 -1.46 15.20
C HIS A 104 13.76 -2.74 14.89
N GLU A 105 13.12 -3.91 14.93
CA GLU A 105 13.78 -5.20 14.62
C GLU A 105 14.29 -5.25 13.17
N LEU A 106 13.54 -4.67 12.25
CA LEU A 106 13.94 -4.52 10.85
C LEU A 106 14.98 -3.42 10.62
N ARG A 107 15.36 -2.67 11.67
CA ARG A 107 16.26 -1.50 11.61
C ARG A 107 15.76 -0.41 10.66
N ILE A 108 14.44 -0.28 10.56
CA ILE A 108 13.75 0.71 9.74
C ILE A 108 13.46 1.95 10.60
N ASN A 109 14.10 3.07 10.26
CA ASN A 109 13.82 4.36 10.90
C ASN A 109 12.68 5.08 10.15
N ALA A 110 11.44 4.84 10.57
CA ALA A 110 10.26 5.47 9.98
C ALA A 110 9.35 6.11 11.04
N THR A 111 8.63 7.16 10.64
CA THR A 111 7.52 7.70 11.42
C THR A 111 6.26 6.90 11.14
N ILE A 112 5.58 6.43 12.17
CA ILE A 112 4.28 5.76 12.04
C ILE A 112 3.19 6.84 12.05
N VAL A 113 2.33 6.83 11.04
CA VAL A 113 1.21 7.78 10.89
C VAL A 113 -0.11 7.01 10.98
N PRO A 114 -0.84 7.09 12.10
CA PRO A 114 -2.17 6.52 12.21
C PRO A 114 -3.15 7.26 11.28
N VAL A 115 -3.98 6.52 10.55
CA VAL A 115 -4.96 7.06 9.61
C VAL A 115 -6.32 6.43 9.87
N PRO A 116 -7.28 7.18 10.45
CA PRO A 116 -8.66 6.74 10.56
C PRO A 116 -9.27 6.55 9.17
N TRP A 117 -9.84 5.38 8.92
CA TRP A 117 -10.37 5.02 7.59
C TRP A 117 -11.76 4.38 7.62
N ASP A 118 -12.46 4.41 8.75
CA ASP A 118 -13.83 3.89 8.88
C ASP A 118 -14.77 4.45 7.79
N HIS A 119 -14.66 5.75 7.51
CA HIS A 119 -15.45 6.45 6.49
C HIS A 119 -15.23 5.92 5.07
N VAL A 120 -14.11 5.26 4.81
CA VAL A 120 -13.83 4.60 3.53
C VAL A 120 -14.46 3.21 3.53
N VAL A 121 -14.19 2.43 4.58
CA VAL A 121 -14.65 1.03 4.72
C VAL A 121 -16.18 0.92 4.75
N THR A 122 -16.90 1.90 5.30
CA THR A 122 -18.38 1.93 5.30
C THR A 122 -19.00 1.89 3.90
N ASN A 123 -18.29 2.36 2.86
CA ASN A 123 -18.78 2.30 1.48
C ASN A 123 -18.93 0.85 0.99
N ILE A 124 -18.14 -0.10 1.51
CA ILE A 124 -18.24 -1.52 1.16
C ILE A 124 -19.59 -2.09 1.62
N ALA A 125 -19.97 -1.81 2.87
CA ALA A 125 -21.21 -2.32 3.48
C ALA A 125 -22.48 -1.78 2.79
N GLN A 126 -22.44 -0.54 2.30
CA GLN A 126 -23.56 0.06 1.57
C GLN A 126 -23.80 -0.64 0.22
N GLY A 127 -22.74 -1.09 -0.47
CA GLY A 127 -22.87 -1.80 -1.74
C GLY A 127 -23.40 -3.24 -1.63
N GLN A 128 -23.21 -3.89 -0.48
CA GLN A 128 -23.71 -5.25 -0.22
C GLN A 128 -25.22 -5.30 0.08
N SER A 129 -25.85 -4.15 0.36
CA SER A 129 -27.27 -4.07 0.73
C SER A 129 -28.22 -4.27 -0.47
N ASP A 130 -27.74 -4.06 -1.69
CA ASP A 130 -28.55 -4.07 -2.93
C ASP A 130 -28.41 -5.37 -3.75
N SER A 131 -27.70 -6.39 -3.25
CA SER A 131 -27.43 -7.63 -4.02
C SER A 131 -27.51 -8.88 -3.15
N GLN A 132 -28.71 -9.22 -2.70
CA GLN A 132 -29.03 -10.58 -2.27
C GLN A 132 -29.38 -11.44 -3.50
N SER A 133 -28.39 -12.10 -4.08
CA SER A 133 -28.63 -13.27 -4.93
C SER A 133 -27.60 -14.34 -4.57
N GLU A 134 -28.10 -15.41 -3.96
CA GLU A 134 -27.40 -16.67 -3.76
C GLU A 134 -27.04 -17.26 -5.13
N ALA A 135 -25.76 -17.17 -5.54
CA ALA A 135 -25.24 -17.86 -6.70
C ALA A 135 -23.81 -18.35 -6.44
N GLU A 136 -23.60 -19.60 -6.84
CA GLU A 136 -22.50 -20.51 -6.56
C GLU A 136 -21.11 -20.03 -7.05
N ALA A 137 -20.08 -20.32 -6.25
CA ALA A 137 -18.67 -20.64 -6.55
C ALA A 137 -17.81 -19.83 -7.56
N ASP A 138 -18.34 -18.88 -8.33
CA ASP A 138 -17.59 -18.01 -9.26
C ASP A 138 -17.87 -16.52 -9.01
N THR A 139 -18.28 -16.19 -7.79
CA THR A 139 -18.61 -14.83 -7.35
C THR A 139 -17.39 -13.93 -7.53
N ASP A 140 -17.55 -12.85 -8.31
CA ASP A 140 -16.52 -11.83 -8.53
C ASP A 140 -16.02 -11.31 -7.19
N TYR A 141 -14.86 -11.79 -6.76
CA TYR A 141 -14.24 -11.45 -5.49
C TYR A 141 -13.87 -9.96 -5.37
N LEU A 142 -14.03 -9.16 -6.44
CA LEU A 142 -13.83 -7.71 -6.44
C LEU A 142 -15.15 -6.93 -6.41
N SER A 143 -16.31 -7.60 -6.40
CA SER A 143 -17.64 -6.96 -6.44
C SER A 143 -17.92 -6.09 -5.22
N HIS A 144 -17.34 -6.41 -4.06
CA HIS A 144 -17.44 -5.60 -2.83
C HIS A 144 -16.70 -4.25 -2.94
N LEU A 145 -15.74 -4.14 -3.88
CA LEU A 145 -14.95 -2.95 -4.12
C LEU A 145 -15.66 -2.00 -5.09
N ASN A 146 -16.71 -1.36 -4.59
CA ASN A 146 -17.46 -0.37 -5.36
C ASN A 146 -16.66 0.93 -5.58
N ASN A 147 -17.14 1.77 -6.49
CA ASN A 147 -16.48 3.03 -6.84
C ASN A 147 -16.38 3.99 -5.65
N GLY A 148 -17.34 3.97 -4.71
CA GLY A 148 -17.31 4.80 -3.50
C GLY A 148 -16.11 4.46 -2.61
N TYR A 149 -15.91 3.17 -2.34
CA TYR A 149 -14.76 2.68 -1.59
C TYR A 149 -13.44 3.03 -2.28
N ILE A 150 -13.32 2.74 -3.58
CA ILE A 150 -12.08 2.94 -4.34
C ILE A 150 -11.71 4.42 -4.45
N ASN A 151 -12.69 5.29 -4.67
CA ASN A 151 -12.48 6.74 -4.64
C ASN A 151 -12.10 7.22 -3.23
N GLY A 152 -12.70 6.66 -2.20
CA GLY A 152 -12.35 6.93 -0.80
C GLY A 152 -10.89 6.56 -0.50
N VAL A 153 -10.43 5.37 -0.93
CA VAL A 153 -9.03 4.94 -0.79
C VAL A 153 -8.09 5.89 -1.54
N ASN A 154 -8.39 6.23 -2.79
CA ASN A 154 -7.56 7.16 -3.55
C ASN A 154 -7.48 8.54 -2.89
N GLY A 155 -8.62 9.06 -2.42
CA GLY A 155 -8.69 10.32 -1.66
C GLY A 155 -7.87 10.28 -0.36
N LEU A 156 -7.92 9.16 0.35
CA LEU A 156 -7.15 8.94 1.58
C LEU A 156 -5.64 8.95 1.31
N VAL A 157 -5.18 8.19 0.32
CA VAL A 157 -3.77 8.09 -0.04
C VAL A 157 -3.25 9.42 -0.57
N SER A 158 -3.98 10.05 -1.50
CA SER A 158 -3.58 11.33 -2.10
C SER A 158 -3.51 12.46 -1.06
N GLY A 159 -4.48 12.54 -0.13
CA GLY A 159 -4.53 13.56 0.91
C GLY A 159 -3.35 13.50 1.89
N GLN A 160 -2.80 12.31 2.15
CA GLN A 160 -1.65 12.12 3.03
C GLN A 160 -0.29 12.29 2.32
N SER A 161 -0.27 12.20 0.98
CA SER A 161 0.96 12.08 0.17
C SER A 161 1.26 13.30 -0.72
N VAL A 162 0.87 14.52 -0.29
CA VAL A 162 1.02 15.76 -1.09
C VAL A 162 2.50 16.11 -1.39
N ASP A 163 3.34 16.07 -0.36
CA ASP A 163 4.79 16.36 -0.40
C ASP A 163 5.65 15.11 -0.61
N THR A 164 5.03 14.04 -1.11
CA THR A 164 5.69 12.74 -1.25
C THR A 164 6.47 12.66 -2.55
N ALA A 165 7.73 12.25 -2.44
CA ALA A 165 8.59 11.99 -3.59
C ALA A 165 8.24 10.65 -4.25
N VAL A 166 7.98 9.62 -3.43
CA VAL A 166 7.58 8.28 -3.88
C VAL A 166 6.60 7.64 -2.89
N THR A 167 5.52 7.08 -3.40
CA THR A 167 4.58 6.26 -2.63
C THR A 167 4.82 4.77 -2.92
N PHE A 168 5.01 3.99 -1.87
CA PHE A 168 5.06 2.53 -1.89
C PHE A 168 3.69 2.01 -1.45
N LEU A 169 3.03 1.27 -2.34
CA LEU A 169 1.68 0.74 -2.14
C LEU A 169 1.72 -0.79 -2.19
N TYR A 170 0.91 -1.45 -1.37
CA TYR A 170 0.68 -2.89 -1.50
C TYR A 170 0.10 -3.22 -2.89
N LEU A 171 0.59 -4.25 -3.56
CA LEU A 171 0.01 -4.79 -4.79
C LEU A 171 -0.81 -6.06 -4.45
N PRO A 172 -2.15 -5.99 -4.52
CA PRO A 172 -3.02 -7.14 -4.30
C PRO A 172 -2.71 -8.27 -5.28
N ARG A 173 -2.88 -9.52 -4.83
CA ARG A 173 -2.73 -10.67 -5.73
C ARG A 173 -3.79 -10.58 -6.85
N PRO A 174 -3.43 -10.76 -8.13
CA PRO A 174 -4.41 -10.81 -9.21
C PRO A 174 -5.40 -11.97 -9.03
N PRO A 175 -6.59 -11.89 -9.64
CA PRO A 175 -7.56 -12.99 -9.60
C PRO A 175 -6.94 -14.31 -10.06
N PRO A 176 -7.49 -15.47 -9.66
CA PRO A 176 -7.21 -16.72 -10.37
C PRO A 176 -7.89 -16.75 -11.76
N THR A 177 -9.10 -16.16 -11.87
CA THR A 177 -9.93 -16.21 -13.08
C THR A 177 -9.63 -15.06 -14.05
N PRO A 178 -9.25 -15.33 -15.32
CA PRO A 178 -8.94 -14.28 -16.30
C PRO A 178 -10.06 -13.29 -16.57
N ALA A 179 -11.33 -13.70 -16.40
CA ALA A 179 -12.50 -12.82 -16.56
C ALA A 179 -12.44 -11.57 -15.67
N HIS A 180 -11.79 -11.66 -14.50
CA HIS A 180 -11.68 -10.56 -13.54
C HIS A 180 -10.42 -9.69 -13.76
N TYR A 181 -9.55 -10.01 -14.72
CA TYR A 181 -8.30 -9.25 -14.95
C TYR A 181 -8.54 -7.81 -15.37
N ALA A 182 -9.54 -7.57 -16.22
CA ALA A 182 -9.88 -6.22 -16.64
C ALA A 182 -10.30 -5.35 -15.44
N ARG A 183 -11.20 -5.87 -14.59
CA ARG A 183 -11.65 -5.19 -13.38
C ARG A 183 -10.49 -4.95 -12.40
N TYR A 184 -9.64 -5.96 -12.17
CA TYR A 184 -8.45 -5.82 -11.33
C TYR A 184 -7.53 -4.67 -11.79
N LEU A 185 -7.22 -4.59 -13.08
CA LEU A 185 -6.37 -3.52 -13.63
C LEU A 185 -7.05 -2.14 -13.59
N GLU A 186 -8.37 -2.11 -13.78
CA GLU A 186 -9.18 -0.90 -13.61
C GLU A 186 -9.11 -0.37 -12.17
N LEU A 187 -9.31 -1.25 -11.18
CA LEU A 187 -9.22 -0.90 -9.76
C LEU A 187 -7.82 -0.39 -9.38
N LEU A 188 -6.76 -1.08 -9.81
CA LEU A 188 -5.39 -0.59 -9.63
C LEU A 188 -5.19 0.79 -10.26
N THR A 189 -5.88 1.04 -11.37
CA THR A 189 -5.85 2.34 -12.04
C THR A 189 -6.55 3.44 -11.29
N GLN A 190 -7.71 3.14 -10.72
CA GLN A 190 -8.48 4.09 -9.93
C GLN A 190 -7.76 4.43 -8.62
N ILE A 191 -7.28 3.44 -7.85
CA ILE A 191 -6.59 3.71 -6.57
C ILE A 191 -5.30 4.53 -6.73
N THR A 192 -4.63 4.41 -7.89
CA THR A 192 -3.38 5.13 -8.16
C THR A 192 -3.57 6.39 -9.00
N ASN A 193 -4.80 6.72 -9.39
CA ASN A 193 -5.06 7.91 -10.22
C ASN A 193 -4.63 9.19 -9.49
N GLY A 194 -3.99 10.11 -10.21
CA GLY A 194 -3.53 11.38 -9.64
C GLY A 194 -2.42 11.29 -8.57
N LEU A 195 -1.95 10.10 -8.21
CA LEU A 195 -0.86 9.95 -7.25
C LEU A 195 0.50 10.34 -7.84
N ARG A 196 1.40 10.78 -6.95
CA ARG A 196 2.84 10.95 -7.18
C ARG A 196 3.49 9.63 -7.68
N PRO A 197 4.77 9.63 -8.11
CA PRO A 197 5.48 8.40 -8.48
C PRO A 197 5.22 7.27 -7.49
N THR A 198 4.62 6.17 -7.96
CA THR A 198 4.09 5.10 -7.12
C THR A 198 4.71 3.77 -7.50
N VAL A 199 5.16 3.00 -6.51
CA VAL A 199 5.63 1.63 -6.66
C VAL A 199 4.63 0.71 -5.97
N MET A 200 3.91 -0.11 -6.72
CA MET A 200 3.05 -1.16 -6.17
C MET A 200 3.85 -2.45 -6.02
N VAL A 201 3.88 -3.04 -4.83
CA VAL A 201 4.79 -4.17 -4.51
C VAL A 201 4.03 -5.38 -4.01
N HIS A 202 4.40 -6.56 -4.54
CA HIS A 202 3.98 -7.86 -4.02
C HIS A 202 5.22 -8.70 -3.67
N GLY A 203 5.27 -9.23 -2.44
CA GLY A 203 6.36 -10.06 -1.95
C GLY A 203 5.92 -11.51 -1.76
N ILE A 204 6.68 -12.47 -2.32
CA ILE A 204 6.40 -13.91 -2.19
C ILE A 204 7.16 -14.55 -1.02
N SER A 205 8.35 -14.05 -0.71
CA SER A 205 9.22 -14.63 0.32
C SER A 205 9.72 -13.56 1.27
N ALA A 206 9.81 -13.90 2.55
CA ALA A 206 10.40 -13.03 3.56
C ALA A 206 11.89 -12.82 3.23
N VAL A 207 12.29 -11.55 3.09
CA VAL A 207 13.70 -11.17 2.85
C VAL A 207 14.46 -10.97 4.18
N THR A 208 13.83 -11.31 5.30
CA THR A 208 14.46 -11.34 6.62
C THR A 208 15.11 -12.70 6.87
N THR A 209 16.43 -12.77 6.79
CA THR A 209 17.19 -13.77 7.55
C THR A 209 17.14 -13.36 9.01
N THR A 210 16.15 -13.85 9.76
CA THR A 210 16.27 -13.90 11.22
C THR A 210 17.33 -14.95 11.53
N ASN A 211 18.50 -14.52 12.03
CA ASN A 211 19.39 -15.43 12.74
C ASN A 211 18.66 -15.83 14.03
N LEU A 212 17.89 -16.91 13.97
CA LEU A 212 17.46 -17.67 15.13
C LEU A 212 18.41 -18.84 15.30
#